data_AF-A0A5B9AP99-F1
#
_entry.id   AF-A0A5B9AP99-F1
#
_cell.length_a   1.000
_cell.length_b   1.000
_cell.length_c   1.000
_cell.angle_alpha   90.00
_cell.angle_beta   90.00
_cell.angle_gamma   90.00
#
_symmetry.space_group_name_H-M   'P 1'
#
loop_
_entity.id
_entity.type
_entity.pdbx_description
1 polymer ?
#
loop_
_entity_poly.entity_id
_entity_poly.type
_entity_poly.pdbx_seq_one_letter_code
_entity_poly.pdbx_strand_id
1 'polypeptide(L)'
;MWVGTFHGLAHRLLRAHHMDANLPQDFQILDSEDQLRLLKRLIKAMNLDEKQWPPRRAMWYINSQKDEGLRPHHIQSYGNPVEQTWQKVYQAYQEACDRAGLVDFAELLLRAHELWLNKPHILQHYRERFTNILVDEFRDTNNIQYAWIRLLAGDTGKVMIVGDDDQSIYGWRGAQVENIQRFLNDFPGAETIRLEQNYRSTSNILSAANALIENNNGRLGKNCGPMARMVSLFPSIALLTNSMKRVLWLTVSKPGRTTAGRLPSAPFSTAATPSRVCWKKHCYRQVCRTVFTAGCDSSNARKSKMRSRICA
;
A
#
# COMPACT_ATOMS: atom_id res chain seq x y z
N MET A 1 -14.48 -7.04 17.22
CA MET A 1 -14.04 -6.87 15.81
C MET A 1 -13.34 -5.52 15.65
N TRP A 2 -12.22 -5.47 14.93
CA TRP A 2 -11.55 -4.24 14.50
C TRP A 2 -11.57 -4.18 12.97
N VAL A 3 -11.88 -3.02 12.41
CA VAL A 3 -11.89 -2.75 10.96
C VAL A 3 -11.28 -1.37 10.73
N GLY A 4 -10.27 -1.28 9.87
CA GLY A 4 -9.56 -0.03 9.60
C GLY A 4 -8.31 -0.26 8.77
N THR A 5 -7.62 0.83 8.42
CA THR A 5 -6.30 0.77 7.78
C THR A 5 -5.22 0.41 8.79
N PHE A 6 -4.06 -0.08 8.33
CA PHE A 6 -2.90 -0.34 9.20
C PHE A 6 -2.60 0.82 10.14
N HIS A 7 -2.53 2.04 9.61
CA HIS A 7 -2.24 3.24 10.39
C HIS A 7 -3.35 3.58 11.39
N GLY A 8 -4.63 3.42 11.01
CA GLY A 8 -5.75 3.65 11.92
C GLY A 8 -5.75 2.66 13.09
N LEU A 9 -5.45 1.39 12.82
CA LEU A 9 -5.36 0.34 13.85
C LEU A 9 -4.11 0.51 14.72
N ALA A 10 -2.96 0.84 14.14
CA ALA A 10 -1.74 1.15 14.87
C ALA A 10 -1.91 2.36 15.78
N HIS A 11 -2.52 3.45 15.28
CA HIS A 11 -2.85 4.60 16.11
C HIS A 11 -3.79 4.24 17.27
N ARG A 12 -4.86 3.47 17.01
CA ARG A 12 -5.76 3.00 18.07
C ARG A 12 -5.03 2.17 19.12
N LEU A 13 -4.15 1.27 18.70
CA LEU A 13 -3.33 0.45 19.60
C LEU A 13 -2.40 1.33 20.46
N LEU A 14 -1.63 2.22 19.83
CA LEU A 14 -0.67 3.09 20.51
C LEU A 14 -1.36 4.03 21.49
N ARG A 15 -2.57 4.52 21.18
CA ARG A 15 -3.36 5.30 22.16
C ARG A 15 -3.77 4.49 23.37
N ALA A 16 -4.13 3.22 23.18
CA ALA A 16 -4.50 2.34 24.28
C ALA A 16 -3.30 1.91 25.14
N HIS A 17 -2.10 1.85 24.55
CA HIS A 17 -0.86 1.34 25.17
C HIS A 17 0.27 2.38 25.12
N HIS A 18 -0.07 3.68 25.28
CA HIS A 18 0.90 4.75 25.03
C HIS A 18 2.09 4.69 26.01
N MET A 19 1.86 4.35 27.27
CA MET A 19 2.92 4.20 28.27
C MET A 19 3.88 3.06 27.90
N ASP A 20 3.35 1.90 27.51
CA ASP A 20 4.15 0.75 27.09
C ASP A 20 4.90 0.97 25.77
N ALA A 21 4.36 1.84 24.92
CA ALA A 21 5.00 2.28 23.68
C ALA A 21 6.00 3.43 23.89
N ASN A 22 6.26 3.87 25.13
CA ASN A 22 7.08 5.04 25.46
C ASN A 22 6.65 6.29 24.69
N LEU A 23 5.33 6.58 24.71
CA LEU A 23 4.71 7.75 24.09
C LEU A 23 3.88 8.52 25.14
N PRO A 24 3.87 9.87 25.06
CA PRO A 24 2.94 10.66 25.86
C PRO A 24 1.50 10.35 25.44
N GLN A 25 0.55 10.47 26.37
CA GLN A 25 -0.85 10.11 26.13
C GLN A 25 -1.46 10.87 24.94
N ASP A 26 -1.05 12.12 24.78
CA ASP A 26 -1.50 13.10 23.79
C ASP A 26 -0.47 13.32 22.67
N PHE A 27 0.39 12.33 22.38
CA PHE A 27 1.35 12.41 21.26
C PHE A 27 0.71 12.92 19.97
N GLN A 28 1.41 13.76 19.23
CA GLN A 28 0.86 14.41 18.03
C GLN A 28 1.33 13.68 16.77
N ILE A 29 0.44 13.57 15.78
CA ILE A 29 0.78 12.97 14.49
C ILE A 29 1.30 14.06 13.56
N LEU A 30 2.52 13.90 13.06
CA LEU A 30 3.10 14.79 12.06
C LEU A 30 2.56 14.47 10.67
N ASP A 31 2.11 15.50 9.96
CA ASP A 31 1.88 15.40 8.52
C ASP A 31 3.20 15.57 7.73
N SER A 32 3.12 15.40 6.41
CA SER A 32 4.29 15.49 5.53
C SER A 32 4.90 16.90 5.47
N GLU A 33 4.12 17.96 5.67
CA GLU A 33 4.63 19.33 5.64
C GLU A 33 5.38 19.66 6.93
N ASP A 34 4.83 19.25 8.08
CA ASP A 34 5.44 19.43 9.38
C ASP A 34 6.70 18.58 9.56
N GLN A 35 6.68 17.34 9.06
CA GLN A 35 7.88 16.50 8.97
C GLN A 35 8.98 17.21 8.16
N LEU A 36 8.63 17.78 7.01
CA LEU A 36 9.58 18.50 6.16
C LEU A 36 10.13 19.78 6.83
N ARG A 37 9.27 20.54 7.52
CA ARG A 37 9.67 21.74 8.28
C ARG A 37 10.63 21.40 9.41
N LEU A 38 10.36 20.32 10.14
CA LEU A 38 11.22 19.83 11.21
C LEU A 38 12.61 19.43 10.67
N LEU A 39 12.64 18.64 9.58
CA LEU A 39 13.89 18.24 8.94
C LEU A 39 14.71 19.42 8.43
N LYS A 40 14.06 20.44 7.85
CA LYS A 40 14.75 21.67 7.41
C LYS A 40 15.42 22.40 8.57
N ARG A 41 14.76 22.48 9.74
CA ARG A 41 15.34 23.09 10.95
C ARG A 41 16.53 22.27 11.47
N LEU A 42 16.40 20.94 11.50
CA LEU A 42 17.45 20.04 11.96
C LEU A 42 18.70 20.07 11.07
N ILE A 43 18.53 20.01 9.75
CA ILE A 43 19.63 20.07 8.78
C ILE A 43 20.42 21.38 8.96
N LYS A 44 19.71 22.51 9.13
CA LYS A 44 20.35 23.79 9.42
C LYS A 44 21.08 23.80 10.76
N ALA A 45 20.48 23.24 11.82
CA ALA A 45 21.09 23.16 13.15
C ALA A 45 22.34 22.27 13.19
N MET A 46 22.41 21.26 12.32
CA MET A 46 23.57 20.37 12.16
C MET A 46 24.68 20.98 11.28
N ASN A 47 24.53 22.23 10.83
CA ASN A 47 25.45 22.90 9.89
C ASN A 47 25.64 22.14 8.57
N LEU A 48 24.61 21.43 8.10
CA LEU A 48 24.61 20.75 6.81
C LEU A 48 24.08 21.67 5.71
N ASP A 49 24.70 21.61 4.51
CA ASP A 49 24.24 22.37 3.35
C ASP A 49 22.92 21.79 2.79
N GLU A 50 21.86 22.61 2.71
CA GLU A 50 20.54 22.22 2.17
C GLU A 50 20.63 21.80 0.70
N LYS A 51 21.61 22.29 -0.06
CA LYS A 51 21.82 21.88 -1.46
C LYS A 51 22.35 20.45 -1.56
N GLN A 52 23.27 20.08 -0.67
CA GLN A 52 23.87 18.74 -0.63
C GLN A 52 22.96 17.73 0.07
N TRP A 53 22.23 18.18 1.09
CA TRP A 53 21.35 17.35 1.93
C TRP A 53 19.91 17.89 1.90
N PRO A 54 19.16 17.71 0.79
CA PRO A 54 17.81 18.24 0.69
C PRO A 54 16.86 17.63 1.73
N PRO A 55 16.06 18.42 2.48
CA PRO A 55 15.14 17.91 3.50
C PRO A 55 14.13 16.89 2.97
N ARG A 56 13.68 17.04 1.71
CA ARG A 56 12.79 16.07 1.06
C ARG A 56 13.45 14.70 0.89
N ARG A 57 14.75 14.67 0.59
CA ARG A 57 15.53 13.44 0.46
C ARG A 57 15.75 12.79 1.83
N ALA A 58 16.04 13.59 2.85
CA ALA A 58 16.09 13.12 4.25
C ALA A 58 14.77 12.44 4.66
N MET A 59 13.64 13.09 4.37
CA MET A 59 12.30 12.57 4.66
C MET A 59 12.04 11.22 4.00
N TRP A 60 12.35 11.12 2.70
CA TRP A 60 12.19 9.88 1.95
C TRP A 60 13.09 8.76 2.48
N TYR A 61 14.36 9.07 2.78
CA TYR A 61 15.29 8.14 3.39
C TYR A 61 14.76 7.61 4.73
N ILE A 62 14.37 8.50 5.65
CA ILE A 62 13.86 8.13 6.97
C ILE A 62 12.62 7.25 6.86
N ASN A 63 11.64 7.65 6.03
CA ASN A 63 10.41 6.87 5.86
C ASN A 63 10.70 5.48 5.27
N SER A 64 11.62 5.38 4.31
CA SER A 64 12.07 4.10 3.75
C SER A 64 12.70 3.20 4.82
N GLN A 65 13.61 3.74 5.65
CA GLN A 65 14.21 2.96 6.75
C GLN A 65 13.15 2.49 7.76
N LYS A 66 12.16 3.33 8.09
CA LYS A 66 11.06 2.96 8.99
C LYS A 66 10.15 1.87 8.38
N ASP A 67 9.89 1.93 7.09
CA ASP A 67 9.10 0.93 6.36
C ASP A 67 9.80 -0.44 6.30
N GLU A 68 11.14 -0.46 6.38
CA GLU A 68 11.98 -1.65 6.56
C GLU A 68 12.11 -2.11 8.03
N GLY A 69 11.55 -1.33 8.97
CA GLY A 69 11.62 -1.60 10.40
C GLY A 69 12.95 -1.21 11.07
N LEU A 70 13.75 -0.37 10.41
CA LEU A 70 15.09 0.00 10.86
C LEU A 70 15.07 1.29 11.69
N ARG A 71 15.68 1.21 12.88
CA ARG A 71 16.03 2.34 13.73
C ARG A 71 17.42 2.87 13.36
N PRO A 72 17.77 4.11 13.73
CA PRO A 72 19.08 4.67 13.38
C PRO A 72 20.26 3.77 13.79
N HIS A 73 20.17 3.07 14.91
CA HIS A 73 21.22 2.17 15.40
C HIS A 73 21.31 0.82 14.66
N HIS A 74 20.26 0.42 13.92
CA HIS A 74 20.29 -0.79 13.08
C HIS A 74 20.98 -0.55 11.72
N ILE A 75 21.16 0.72 11.32
CA ILE A 75 21.71 1.07 10.01
C ILE A 75 23.23 0.87 10.03
N GLN A 76 23.72 -0.07 9.21
CA GLN A 76 25.14 -0.33 9.03
C GLN A 76 25.66 0.47 7.84
N SER A 77 26.44 1.51 8.11
CA SER A 77 26.95 2.41 7.07
C SER A 77 28.08 1.83 6.21
N TYR A 78 28.68 0.69 6.60
CA TYR A 78 29.79 0.02 5.89
C TYR A 78 30.90 0.96 5.37
N GLY A 79 31.22 2.02 6.12
CA GLY A 79 32.24 3.00 5.73
C GLY A 79 31.83 4.03 4.68
N ASN A 80 30.58 4.04 4.21
CA ASN A 80 30.06 5.06 3.30
C ASN A 80 29.78 6.38 4.05
N PRO A 81 30.49 7.49 3.77
CA PRO A 81 30.29 8.75 4.46
C PRO A 81 28.90 9.35 4.26
N VAL A 82 28.27 9.07 3.11
CA VAL A 82 26.93 9.55 2.80
C VAL A 82 25.89 8.87 3.68
N GLU A 83 25.99 7.55 3.81
CA GLU A 83 25.10 6.75 4.65
C GLU A 83 25.23 7.14 6.12
N GLN A 84 26.46 7.35 6.61
CA GLN A 84 26.69 7.83 7.97
C GLN A 84 26.04 9.19 8.22
N THR A 85 26.04 10.07 7.23
CA THR A 85 25.40 11.39 7.37
C THR A 85 23.89 11.25 7.42
N TRP A 86 23.29 10.43 6.56
CA TRP A 86 21.85 10.15 6.63
C TRP A 86 21.42 9.48 7.93
N GLN A 87 22.22 8.53 8.43
CA GLN A 87 22.02 7.90 9.73
C GLN A 87 22.03 8.94 10.86
N LYS A 88 22.98 9.88 10.86
CA LYS A 88 23.04 10.98 11.84
C LYS A 88 21.82 11.91 11.76
N VAL A 89 21.38 12.24 10.54
CA VAL A 89 20.17 13.06 10.33
C VAL A 89 18.94 12.32 10.85
N TYR A 90 18.81 11.03 10.56
CA TYR A 90 17.71 10.21 11.08
C TYR A 90 17.75 10.12 12.61
N GLN A 91 18.92 9.90 13.21
CA GLN A 91 19.06 9.89 14.67
C GLN A 91 18.60 11.23 15.29
N ALA A 92 19.11 12.35 14.80
CA ALA A 92 18.74 13.68 15.30
C ALA A 92 17.23 13.96 15.14
N TYR A 93 16.64 13.51 14.03
CA TYR A 93 15.20 13.60 13.78
C TYR A 93 14.40 12.76 14.78
N GLN A 94 14.77 11.49 14.98
CA GLN A 94 14.07 10.61 15.91
C GLN A 94 14.13 11.16 17.35
N GLU A 95 15.30 11.62 17.80
CA GLU A 95 15.46 12.22 19.12
C GLU A 95 14.62 13.50 19.29
N ALA A 96 14.51 14.32 18.24
CA ALA A 96 13.66 15.51 18.27
C ALA A 96 12.18 15.15 18.38
N CYS A 97 11.74 14.13 17.63
CA CYS A 97 10.37 13.62 17.70
C CYS A 97 10.06 13.03 19.08
N ASP A 98 10.96 12.21 19.62
CA ASP A 98 10.78 11.56 20.92
C ASP A 98 10.68 12.58 22.06
N ARG A 99 11.54 13.61 22.07
CA ARG A 99 11.49 14.70 23.07
C ARG A 99 10.20 15.51 23.01
N ALA A 100 9.65 15.70 21.81
CA ALA A 100 8.46 16.52 21.60
C ALA A 100 7.16 15.71 21.59
N GLY A 101 7.22 14.38 21.74
CA GLY A 101 6.03 13.52 21.65
C GLY A 101 5.40 13.49 20.26
N LEU A 102 6.23 13.59 19.21
CA LEU A 102 5.80 13.63 17.81
C LEU A 102 5.93 12.26 17.17
N VAL A 103 4.94 11.88 16.37
CA VAL A 103 4.87 10.58 15.69
C VAL A 103 4.52 10.83 14.23
N ASP A 104 5.42 10.53 13.30
CA ASP A 104 5.09 10.58 11.87
C ASP A 104 4.30 9.33 11.43
N PHE A 105 3.84 9.33 10.18
CA PHE A 105 2.97 8.27 9.68
C PHE A 105 3.67 6.89 9.65
N ALA A 106 4.94 6.84 9.26
CA ALA A 106 5.71 5.58 9.26
C ALA A 106 6.02 5.11 10.69
N GLU A 107 6.25 6.06 11.61
CA GLU A 107 6.49 5.80 13.02
C GLU A 107 5.32 5.07 13.69
N LEU A 108 4.07 5.33 13.29
CA LEU A 108 2.90 4.61 13.82
C LEU A 108 3.05 3.10 13.65
N LEU A 109 3.49 2.66 12.47
CA LEU A 109 3.62 1.23 12.19
C LEU A 109 4.83 0.63 12.91
N LEU A 110 5.96 1.33 12.89
CA LEU A 110 7.19 0.84 13.52
C LEU A 110 7.08 0.80 15.05
N ARG A 111 6.56 1.84 15.70
CA ARG A 111 6.31 1.86 17.15
C ARG A 111 5.34 0.77 17.57
N ALA A 112 4.27 0.60 16.79
CA ALA A 112 3.33 -0.47 17.06
C ALA A 112 4.05 -1.82 16.94
N HIS A 113 4.81 -2.04 15.87
CA HIS A 113 5.57 -3.28 15.66
C HIS A 113 6.48 -3.60 16.86
N GLU A 114 7.24 -2.60 17.31
CA GLU A 114 8.11 -2.69 18.49
C GLU A 114 7.35 -2.96 19.79
N LEU A 115 6.14 -2.41 19.95
CA LEU A 115 5.29 -2.69 21.12
C LEU A 115 5.04 -4.19 21.26
N TRP A 116 4.67 -4.89 20.19
CA TRP A 116 4.45 -6.34 20.27
C TRP A 116 5.74 -7.12 20.55
N LEU A 117 6.85 -6.73 19.93
CA LEU A 117 8.14 -7.38 20.15
C LEU A 117 8.61 -7.23 21.60
N ASN A 118 8.48 -6.03 22.15
CA ASN A 118 9.01 -5.68 23.47
C ASN A 118 8.05 -6.04 24.61
N LYS A 119 6.75 -6.22 24.31
CA LYS A 119 5.70 -6.53 25.30
C LYS A 119 4.91 -7.80 24.88
N PRO A 120 5.49 -9.00 25.05
CA PRO A 120 4.85 -10.25 24.63
C PRO A 120 3.47 -10.50 25.26
N HIS A 121 3.24 -10.02 26.49
CA HIS A 121 1.95 -10.15 27.16
C HIS A 121 0.84 -9.34 26.46
N ILE A 122 1.15 -8.14 25.93
CA ILE A 122 0.22 -7.34 25.14
C ILE A 122 -0.07 -8.05 23.82
N LEU A 123 0.96 -8.57 23.16
CA LEU A 123 0.80 -9.36 21.93
C LEU A 123 -0.10 -10.58 22.16
N GLN A 124 0.10 -11.31 23.25
CA GLN A 124 -0.68 -12.49 23.58
C GLN A 124 -2.17 -12.15 23.77
N HIS A 125 -2.47 -11.07 24.49
CA HIS A 125 -3.84 -10.57 24.65
C HIS A 125 -4.52 -10.32 23.29
N TYR A 126 -3.81 -9.71 22.33
CA TYR A 126 -4.37 -9.43 21.01
C TYR A 126 -4.46 -10.67 20.12
N ARG A 127 -3.52 -11.62 20.24
CA ARG A 127 -3.59 -12.93 19.55
C ARG A 127 -4.83 -13.73 19.96
N GLU A 128 -5.12 -13.78 21.25
CA GLU A 128 -6.32 -14.44 21.79
C GLU A 128 -7.60 -13.80 21.28
N ARG A 129 -7.59 -12.48 21.09
CA ARG A 129 -8.73 -11.72 20.60
C ARG A 129 -8.92 -11.78 19.09
N PHE A 130 -7.82 -11.81 18.33
CA PHE A 130 -7.81 -11.71 16.87
C PHE A 130 -7.36 -13.03 16.24
N THR A 131 -8.20 -14.05 16.40
CA THR A 131 -7.96 -15.39 15.85
C THR A 131 -8.09 -15.46 14.32
N ASN A 132 -8.79 -14.50 13.71
CA ASN A 132 -8.99 -14.42 12.26
C ASN A 132 -8.59 -13.02 11.77
N ILE A 133 -7.65 -12.96 10.84
CA ILE A 133 -7.08 -11.72 10.30
C ILE A 133 -7.36 -11.68 8.81
N LEU A 134 -8.04 -10.62 8.36
CA LEU A 134 -8.36 -10.40 6.95
C LEU A 134 -7.63 -9.15 6.46
N VAL A 135 -6.88 -9.27 5.38
CA VAL A 135 -6.12 -8.16 4.79
C VAL A 135 -6.49 -8.01 3.33
N ASP A 136 -7.11 -6.89 2.97
CA ASP A 136 -7.38 -6.52 1.58
C ASP A 136 -6.22 -5.74 0.98
N GLU A 137 -6.15 -5.70 -0.36
CA GLU A 137 -5.12 -4.99 -1.13
C GLU A 137 -3.68 -5.36 -0.75
N PHE A 138 -3.44 -6.64 -0.42
CA PHE A 138 -2.18 -7.12 0.15
C PHE A 138 -0.95 -6.91 -0.74
N ARG A 139 -1.14 -6.79 -2.05
CA ARG A 139 -0.09 -6.46 -3.03
C ARG A 139 0.60 -5.11 -2.78
N ASP A 140 -0.06 -4.21 -2.07
CA ASP A 140 0.42 -2.85 -1.80
C ASP A 140 1.10 -2.76 -0.42
N THR A 141 1.33 -3.90 0.24
CA THR A 141 1.93 -3.96 1.58
C THR A 141 3.44 -3.79 1.55
N ASN A 142 3.98 -3.05 2.53
CA ASN A 142 5.42 -2.92 2.78
C ASN A 142 5.90 -3.96 3.81
N ASN A 143 7.21 -4.01 4.05
CA ASN A 143 7.82 -5.00 4.93
C ASN A 143 7.34 -4.89 6.38
N ILE A 144 7.22 -3.67 6.93
CA ILE A 144 6.74 -3.48 8.30
C ILE A 144 5.27 -3.91 8.47
N GLN A 145 4.39 -3.64 7.51
CA GLN A 145 3.00 -4.11 7.53
C GLN A 145 2.92 -5.64 7.48
N TYR A 146 3.75 -6.26 6.65
CA TYR A 146 3.82 -7.71 6.58
C TYR A 146 4.31 -8.32 7.90
N ALA A 147 5.37 -7.75 8.49
CA ALA A 147 5.90 -8.18 9.78
C ALA A 147 4.86 -8.05 10.91
N TRP A 148 4.08 -6.97 10.89
CA TRP A 148 2.93 -6.74 11.77
C TRP A 148 1.91 -7.89 11.73
N ILE A 149 1.51 -8.30 10.52
CA ILE A 149 0.57 -9.40 10.30
C ILE A 149 1.18 -10.71 10.82
N ARG A 150 2.44 -11.00 10.50
CA ARG A 150 3.13 -12.22 10.95
C ARG A 150 3.21 -12.30 12.47
N LEU A 151 3.57 -11.21 13.14
CA LEU A 151 3.57 -11.16 14.60
C LEU A 151 2.18 -11.38 15.18
N LEU A 152 1.17 -10.69 14.64
CA LEU A 152 -0.19 -10.83 15.17
C LEU A 152 -0.80 -12.20 14.91
N ALA A 153 -0.51 -12.82 13.76
CA ALA A 153 -0.96 -14.17 13.46
C ALA A 153 -0.31 -15.22 14.37
N GLY A 154 1.00 -15.09 14.61
CA GLY A 154 1.76 -16.11 15.33
C GLY A 154 1.60 -17.49 14.70
N ASP A 155 1.57 -18.52 15.55
CA ASP A 155 1.45 -19.92 15.11
C ASP A 155 -0.01 -20.42 15.09
N THR A 156 -0.98 -19.61 15.52
CA THR A 156 -2.37 -20.05 15.72
C THR A 156 -3.40 -19.22 14.97
N GLY A 157 -3.03 -18.02 14.52
CA GLY A 157 -3.92 -17.10 13.82
C GLY A 157 -4.24 -17.59 12.41
N LYS A 158 -5.51 -17.47 12.02
CA LYS A 158 -5.96 -17.74 10.65
C LYS A 158 -5.88 -16.45 9.84
N VAL A 159 -5.07 -16.46 8.80
CA VAL A 159 -4.83 -15.27 7.97
C VAL A 159 -5.41 -15.48 6.59
N MET A 160 -6.24 -14.53 6.16
CA MET A 160 -6.76 -14.43 4.81
C MET A 160 -6.24 -13.13 4.19
N ILE A 161 -5.50 -13.25 3.09
CA ILE A 161 -5.04 -12.10 2.32
C ILE A 161 -5.76 -12.08 0.98
N VAL A 162 -6.03 -10.87 0.49
CA VAL A 162 -6.66 -10.64 -0.81
C VAL A 162 -5.79 -9.66 -1.59
N GLY A 163 -5.39 -10.04 -2.78
CA GLY A 163 -4.48 -9.24 -3.62
C GLY A 163 -4.59 -9.60 -5.09
N ASP A 164 -3.95 -8.79 -5.93
CA ASP A 164 -3.86 -9.01 -7.38
C ASP A 164 -2.52 -8.47 -7.87
N ASP A 165 -1.55 -9.32 -8.15
CA ASP A 165 -0.17 -8.93 -8.48
C ASP A 165 -0.11 -7.96 -9.67
N ASP A 166 -1.01 -8.11 -10.64
CA ASP A 166 -1.13 -7.23 -11.82
C ASP A 166 -1.56 -5.79 -11.48
N GLN A 167 -2.02 -5.55 -10.25
CA GLN A 167 -2.51 -4.24 -9.78
C GLN A 167 -1.56 -3.57 -8.77
N SER A 168 -0.32 -4.08 -8.59
CA SER A 168 0.65 -3.42 -7.72
C SER A 168 1.24 -2.19 -8.40
N ILE A 169 0.87 -1.00 -7.91
CA ILE A 169 1.28 0.30 -8.49
C ILE A 169 2.00 1.19 -7.47
N TYR A 170 2.19 0.70 -6.24
CA TYR A 170 2.78 1.45 -5.13
C TYR A 170 4.23 1.07 -4.82
N GLY A 171 4.96 0.46 -5.76
CA GLY A 171 6.37 0.09 -5.57
C GLY A 171 7.27 1.27 -5.16
N TRP A 172 6.99 2.49 -5.64
CA TRP A 172 7.70 3.71 -5.24
C TRP A 172 7.45 4.15 -3.78
N ARG A 173 6.46 3.55 -3.10
CA ARG A 173 6.19 3.68 -1.66
C ARG A 173 6.66 2.45 -0.86
N GLY A 174 7.49 1.60 -1.44
CA GLY A 174 8.04 0.43 -0.77
C GLY A 174 7.12 -0.79 -0.74
N ALA A 175 6.02 -0.80 -1.50
CA ALA A 175 5.20 -2.01 -1.66
C ALA A 175 6.03 -3.12 -2.33
N GLN A 176 6.00 -4.33 -1.77
CA GLN A 176 6.75 -5.49 -2.26
C GLN A 176 5.76 -6.56 -2.74
N VAL A 177 5.65 -6.77 -4.04
CA VAL A 177 4.77 -7.81 -4.62
C VAL A 177 5.22 -9.20 -4.16
N GLU A 178 6.51 -9.35 -3.88
CA GLU A 178 7.16 -10.51 -3.32
C GLU A 178 6.53 -10.93 -1.98
N ASN A 179 5.86 -10.02 -1.26
CA ASN A 179 5.14 -10.37 -0.03
C ASN A 179 4.04 -11.41 -0.27
N ILE A 180 3.41 -11.43 -1.45
CA ILE A 180 2.43 -12.48 -1.81
C ILE A 180 3.11 -13.85 -1.86
N GLN A 181 4.29 -13.93 -2.50
CA GLN A 181 5.05 -15.18 -2.58
C GLN A 181 5.63 -15.58 -1.22
N ARG A 182 6.13 -14.60 -0.45
CA ARG A 182 6.62 -14.82 0.92
C ARG A 182 5.50 -15.36 1.81
N PHE A 183 4.28 -14.85 1.70
CA PHE A 183 3.12 -15.35 2.45
C PHE A 183 2.90 -16.84 2.25
N LEU A 184 2.97 -17.34 1.02
CA LEU A 184 2.82 -18.78 0.73
C LEU A 184 3.92 -19.62 1.37
N ASN A 185 5.14 -19.10 1.44
CA ASN A 185 6.27 -19.79 2.10
C ASN A 185 6.14 -19.76 3.63
N ASP A 186 5.69 -18.63 4.16
CA ASP A 186 5.58 -18.34 5.58
C ASP A 186 4.38 -19.02 6.25
N PHE A 187 3.35 -19.36 5.48
CA PHE A 187 2.15 -20.07 5.91
C PHE A 187 1.99 -21.37 5.08
N PRO A 188 2.78 -22.43 5.37
CA PRO A 188 2.72 -23.70 4.66
C PRO A 188 1.39 -24.40 5.00
N GLY A 189 0.40 -24.26 4.13
CA GLY A 189 -1.00 -24.59 4.41
C GLY A 189 -1.97 -23.53 3.86
N ALA A 190 -1.44 -22.42 3.32
CA ALA A 190 -2.23 -21.45 2.59
C ALA A 190 -2.86 -22.08 1.33
N GLU A 191 -4.18 -22.11 1.30
CA GLU A 191 -4.95 -22.40 0.09
C GLU A 191 -4.99 -21.15 -0.80
N THR A 192 -4.79 -21.35 -2.11
CA THR A 192 -4.88 -20.29 -3.12
C THR A 192 -6.16 -20.44 -3.91
N ILE A 193 -7.04 -19.45 -3.82
CA ILE A 193 -8.31 -19.37 -4.54
C ILE A 193 -8.23 -18.24 -5.57
N ARG A 194 -8.35 -18.57 -6.86
CA ARG A 194 -8.31 -17.59 -7.95
C ARG A 194 -9.72 -17.17 -8.35
N LEU A 195 -10.03 -15.88 -8.25
CA LEU A 195 -11.28 -15.31 -8.77
C LEU A 195 -10.99 -14.69 -10.15
N GLU A 196 -11.31 -15.45 -11.19
CA GLU A 196 -11.05 -15.08 -12.60
C GLU A 196 -12.28 -14.51 -13.31
N GLN A 197 -13.46 -14.62 -12.70
CA GLN A 197 -14.68 -14.05 -13.23
C GLN A 197 -14.79 -12.57 -12.89
N ASN A 198 -14.91 -11.74 -13.94
CA ASN A 198 -15.06 -10.30 -13.80
C ASN A 198 -16.55 -9.90 -13.85
N TYR A 199 -16.96 -9.13 -12.85
CA TYR A 199 -18.32 -8.61 -12.70
C TYR A 199 -18.43 -7.10 -12.97
N ARG A 200 -17.30 -6.41 -13.25
CA ARG A 200 -17.24 -4.94 -13.40
C ARG A 200 -17.29 -4.50 -14.86
N SER A 201 -16.57 -5.20 -15.74
CA SER A 201 -16.25 -4.76 -17.10
C SER A 201 -16.82 -5.72 -18.13
N THR A 202 -17.10 -5.20 -19.34
CA THR A 202 -17.54 -6.02 -20.48
C THR A 202 -16.38 -6.81 -21.09
N SER A 203 -16.69 -7.83 -21.88
CA SER A 203 -15.71 -8.66 -22.60
C SER A 203 -14.66 -7.86 -23.34
N ASN A 204 -15.05 -6.83 -24.09
CA ASN A 204 -14.12 -6.07 -24.94
C ASN A 204 -13.09 -5.27 -24.12
N ILE A 205 -13.51 -4.74 -22.96
CA ILE A 205 -12.60 -4.06 -22.03
C ILE A 205 -11.62 -5.06 -21.42
N LEU A 206 -12.11 -6.24 -21.04
CA LEU A 206 -11.26 -7.29 -20.46
C LEU A 206 -10.27 -7.85 -21.46
N SER A 207 -10.68 -8.07 -22.72
CA SER A 207 -9.77 -8.51 -23.79
C SER A 207 -8.66 -7.50 -24.01
N ALA A 208 -8.97 -6.20 -24.04
CA ALA A 208 -7.95 -5.16 -24.18
C ALA A 208 -7.01 -5.10 -22.96
N ALA A 209 -7.54 -5.24 -21.74
CA ALA A 209 -6.74 -5.27 -20.52
C ALA A 209 -5.83 -6.50 -20.45
N ASN A 210 -6.35 -7.69 -20.77
CA ASN A 210 -5.59 -8.96 -20.81
C ASN A 210 -4.45 -8.87 -21.84
N ALA A 211 -4.74 -8.40 -23.06
CA ALA A 211 -3.73 -8.22 -24.10
C ALA A 211 -2.63 -7.22 -23.71
N LEU A 212 -2.96 -6.18 -22.92
CA LEU A 212 -1.97 -5.24 -22.41
C LEU A 212 -1.06 -5.89 -21.36
N ILE A 213 -1.64 -6.55 -20.36
CA ILE A 213 -0.90 -7.10 -19.22
C ILE A 213 -0.07 -8.34 -19.59
N GLU A 214 -0.40 -9.05 -20.67
CA GLU A 214 0.40 -10.15 -21.23
C GLU A 214 1.83 -9.71 -21.62
N ASN A 215 2.07 -8.42 -21.86
CA ASN A 215 3.41 -7.92 -22.16
C ASN A 215 4.33 -7.81 -20.93
N ASN A 216 3.80 -7.99 -19.70
CA ASN A 216 4.58 -7.90 -18.47
C ASN A 216 5.21 -9.26 -18.10
N ASN A 217 6.50 -9.26 -17.79
CA ASN A 217 7.23 -10.44 -17.30
C ASN A 217 7.04 -10.62 -15.78
N GLY A 218 7.20 -11.87 -15.28
CA GLY A 218 7.25 -12.16 -13.83
C GLY A 218 5.90 -12.24 -13.11
N ARG A 219 4.79 -12.39 -13.84
CA ARG A 219 3.43 -12.48 -13.30
C ARG A 219 3.11 -13.87 -12.72
N LEU A 220 2.18 -13.94 -11.77
CA LEU A 220 1.66 -15.20 -11.22
C LEU A 220 0.67 -15.94 -12.15
N GLY A 221 0.49 -15.44 -13.38
CA GLY A 221 -0.26 -16.07 -14.47
C GLY A 221 -1.76 -16.17 -14.18
N LYS A 222 -2.54 -15.21 -14.68
CA LYS A 222 -4.01 -15.14 -14.49
C LYS A 222 -4.68 -14.57 -15.73
N ASN A 223 -5.78 -15.20 -16.15
CA ASN A 223 -6.64 -14.71 -17.22
C ASN A 223 -8.04 -14.40 -16.68
N CYS A 224 -8.52 -13.18 -16.92
CA CYS A 224 -9.84 -12.75 -16.44
C CYS A 224 -10.91 -12.90 -17.52
N GLY A 225 -11.97 -13.67 -17.24
CA GLY A 225 -13.10 -13.89 -18.14
C GLY A 225 -14.35 -13.09 -17.72
N PRO A 226 -15.16 -12.56 -18.67
CA PRO A 226 -16.43 -11.93 -18.36
C PRO A 226 -17.48 -12.95 -17.91
N MET A 227 -18.35 -12.58 -16.96
CA MET A 227 -19.53 -13.41 -16.62
C MET A 227 -20.71 -13.21 -17.60
N ALA A 228 -20.80 -12.04 -18.24
CA ALA A 228 -21.93 -11.66 -19.10
C ALA A 228 -21.57 -11.65 -20.60
N ARG A 229 -22.61 -11.79 -21.44
CA ARG A 229 -22.52 -11.83 -22.91
C ARG A 229 -21.71 -10.68 -23.50
N MET A 230 -21.05 -10.97 -24.61
CA MET A 230 -20.33 -10.02 -25.45
C MET A 230 -21.24 -8.83 -25.78
N VAL A 231 -20.92 -7.66 -25.24
CA VAL A 231 -21.59 -6.41 -25.62
C VAL A 231 -20.85 -5.88 -26.83
N SER A 232 -21.55 -5.49 -27.90
CA SER A 232 -20.97 -4.99 -29.16
C SER A 232 -20.33 -3.59 -29.06
N LEU A 233 -20.09 -3.10 -27.85
CA LEU A 233 -19.47 -1.80 -27.58
C LEU A 233 -17.96 -1.99 -27.45
N PHE A 234 -17.22 -1.43 -28.40
CA PHE A 234 -15.75 -1.48 -28.42
C PHE A 234 -15.14 -0.26 -27.71
N PRO A 235 -13.97 -0.42 -27.06
CA PRO A 235 -13.17 0.72 -26.61
C PRO A 235 -12.91 1.67 -27.79
N SER A 236 -13.17 2.96 -27.60
CA SER A 236 -12.95 3.99 -28.63
C SER A 236 -11.70 4.80 -28.30
N ILE A 237 -10.85 5.07 -29.31
CA ILE A 237 -9.65 5.89 -29.19
C ILE A 237 -9.82 7.14 -30.04
N ALA A 238 -9.62 8.32 -29.45
CA ALA A 238 -9.62 9.60 -30.16
C ALA A 238 -8.24 10.25 -30.08
N LEU A 239 -7.60 10.45 -31.24
CA LEU A 239 -6.33 11.16 -31.35
C LEU A 239 -6.60 12.66 -31.48
N LEU A 240 -6.09 13.45 -30.53
CA LEU A 240 -6.37 14.88 -30.43
C LEU A 240 -5.06 15.66 -30.40
N THR A 241 -4.99 16.72 -31.21
CA THR A 241 -3.74 17.44 -31.52
C THR A 241 -3.19 18.27 -30.35
N ASN A 242 -4.01 18.58 -29.34
CA ASN A 242 -3.56 19.31 -28.15
C ASN A 242 -4.42 18.99 -26.91
N SER A 243 -3.95 19.43 -25.75
CA SER A 243 -4.61 19.24 -24.45
C SER A 243 -5.99 19.92 -24.39
N MET A 244 -6.14 21.09 -25.00
CA MET A 244 -7.40 21.85 -24.99
C MET A 244 -8.53 21.12 -25.74
N LYS A 245 -8.22 20.55 -26.92
CA LYS A 245 -9.14 19.67 -27.68
C LYS A 245 -9.49 18.40 -26.90
N ARG A 246 -8.57 17.85 -26.11
CA ARG A 246 -8.83 16.70 -25.22
C ARG A 246 -9.85 17.03 -24.15
N VAL A 247 -9.72 18.18 -23.50
CA VAL A 247 -10.69 18.65 -22.49
C VAL A 247 -12.07 18.89 -23.11
N LEU A 248 -12.12 19.52 -24.29
CA LEU A 248 -13.37 19.78 -24.99
C LEU A 248 -14.08 18.48 -25.39
N TRP A 249 -13.35 17.54 -25.99
CA TRP A 249 -13.89 16.24 -26.40
C TRP A 249 -14.45 15.45 -25.21
N LEU A 250 -13.75 15.42 -24.07
CA LEU A 250 -14.25 14.79 -22.84
C LEU A 250 -15.50 15.48 -22.27
N THR A 251 -15.62 16.79 -22.48
CA THR A 251 -16.78 17.55 -22.00
C THR A 251 -18.01 17.27 -22.86
N VAL A 252 -17.84 17.23 -24.19
CA VAL A 252 -18.94 17.00 -25.15
C VAL A 252 -19.38 15.53 -25.20
N SER A 253 -18.47 14.59 -24.96
CA SER A 253 -18.74 13.15 -25.07
C SER A 253 -19.41 12.54 -23.84
N LYS A 254 -19.60 13.30 -22.74
CA LYS A 254 -20.29 12.80 -21.53
C LYS A 254 -21.80 12.81 -21.73
N PRO A 255 -22.48 11.65 -21.71
CA PRO A 255 -23.94 11.62 -21.79
C PRO A 255 -24.54 12.23 -20.52
N GLY A 256 -25.42 13.23 -20.67
CA GLY A 256 -26.22 13.79 -19.58
C GLY A 256 -25.92 15.22 -19.13
N ARG A 257 -25.04 15.98 -19.81
CA ARG A 257 -25.04 17.46 -19.69
C ARG A 257 -25.71 18.07 -20.91
N THR A 258 -27.01 18.36 -20.78
CA THR A 258 -27.69 19.39 -21.57
C THR A 258 -27.05 20.74 -21.24
N THR A 259 -26.13 21.21 -22.08
CA THR A 259 -25.84 22.64 -22.14
C THR A 259 -26.49 23.19 -23.40
N ALA A 260 -27.65 23.84 -23.20
CA ALA A 260 -28.10 24.90 -24.08
C ALA A 260 -26.98 25.94 -24.15
N GLY A 261 -26.33 26.03 -25.31
CA GLY A 261 -25.21 26.92 -25.54
C GLY A 261 -24.55 26.55 -26.86
N ARG A 262 -24.96 27.22 -27.94
CA ARG A 262 -24.31 27.12 -29.25
C ARG A 262 -22.81 27.39 -29.10
N LEU A 263 -21.97 26.45 -29.54
CA LEU A 263 -20.57 26.68 -29.85
C LEU A 263 -20.26 26.07 -31.24
N PRO A 264 -19.25 26.60 -31.96
CA PRO A 264 -19.23 26.60 -33.41
C PRO A 264 -18.92 25.21 -33.99
N SER A 265 -19.48 24.96 -35.17
CA SER A 265 -19.20 23.79 -36.01
C SER A 265 -17.70 23.73 -36.36
N ALA A 266 -16.96 22.85 -35.68
CA ALA A 266 -15.67 22.38 -36.16
C ALA A 266 -15.86 21.03 -36.88
N PRO A 267 -15.24 20.79 -38.04
CA PRO A 267 -15.37 19.53 -38.75
C PRO A 267 -14.58 18.46 -37.98
N PHE A 268 -15.29 17.65 -37.19
CA PHE A 268 -14.73 16.40 -36.69
C PHE A 268 -14.94 15.34 -37.76
N SER A 269 -13.84 14.81 -38.30
CA SER A 269 -13.86 13.52 -39.00
C SER A 269 -14.18 12.44 -37.96
N THR A 270 -15.45 12.05 -37.89
CA THR A 270 -15.90 10.89 -37.12
C THR A 270 -15.90 9.68 -38.03
N ALA A 271 -14.92 8.80 -37.87
CA ALA A 271 -15.13 7.38 -38.17
C ALA A 271 -15.82 6.77 -36.94
N ALA A 272 -16.95 6.09 -37.18
CA ALA A 272 -17.84 5.41 -36.23
C ALA A 272 -19.04 6.23 -35.68
N THR A 273 -20.21 5.84 -36.18
CA THR A 273 -21.56 6.19 -35.73
C THR A 273 -21.84 5.64 -34.33
N PRO A 274 -22.35 6.43 -33.36
CA PRO A 274 -22.77 5.89 -32.07
C PRO A 274 -24.25 5.50 -32.13
N SER A 275 -24.55 4.21 -31.94
CA SER A 275 -25.90 3.74 -31.65
C SER A 275 -26.27 4.06 -30.20
N ARG A 276 -27.44 4.68 -30.00
CA ARG A 276 -28.00 5.02 -28.69
C ARG A 276 -28.40 3.75 -27.94
N VAL A 277 -27.88 3.53 -26.73
CA VAL A 277 -28.45 2.56 -25.79
C VAL A 277 -28.48 3.12 -24.36
N CYS A 278 -29.65 2.96 -23.74
CA CYS A 278 -30.06 3.43 -22.42
C CYS A 278 -29.34 2.66 -21.30
N TRP A 279 -28.71 3.38 -20.36
CA TRP A 279 -28.08 2.78 -19.18
C TRP A 279 -29.09 2.63 -18.04
N LYS A 280 -29.58 1.41 -17.79
CA LYS A 280 -30.21 1.07 -16.50
C LYS A 280 -29.12 0.74 -15.49
N LYS A 281 -29.13 1.47 -14.37
CA LYS A 281 -28.29 1.27 -13.19
C LYS A 281 -28.53 -0.11 -12.60
N HIS A 282 -27.54 -0.99 -12.60
CA HIS A 282 -27.35 -2.03 -11.58
C HIS A 282 -25.87 -2.01 -11.22
N CYS A 283 -25.58 -1.49 -10.02
CA CYS A 283 -24.24 -1.35 -9.49
C CYS A 283 -24.06 -2.47 -8.45
N TYR A 284 -23.29 -3.50 -8.80
CA TYR A 284 -22.74 -4.46 -7.83
C TYR A 284 -21.26 -4.68 -8.16
N ARG A 285 -20.41 -4.58 -7.14
CA ARG A 285 -18.95 -4.51 -7.22
C ARG A 285 -18.31 -5.86 -6.89
N GLN A 286 -17.41 -6.34 -7.75
CA GLN A 286 -16.06 -6.82 -7.40
C GLN A 286 -15.23 -7.09 -8.67
N VAL A 287 -13.90 -6.90 -8.59
CA VAL A 287 -12.91 -7.16 -9.65
C VAL A 287 -12.28 -8.52 -9.36
N CYS A 288 -11.85 -9.21 -10.41
CA CYS A 288 -11.04 -10.41 -10.30
C CYS A 288 -9.93 -10.21 -9.26
N ARG A 289 -9.90 -11.05 -8.23
CA ARG A 289 -8.95 -10.99 -7.11
C ARG A 289 -8.40 -12.39 -6.87
N THR A 290 -7.22 -12.48 -6.28
CA THR A 290 -6.68 -13.76 -5.79
C THR A 290 -6.81 -13.72 -4.27
N VAL A 291 -7.44 -14.75 -3.73
CA VAL A 291 -7.70 -14.92 -2.31
C VAL A 291 -6.79 -16.01 -1.82
N PHE A 292 -6.08 -15.76 -0.72
CA PHE A 292 -5.29 -16.78 -0.05
C PHE A 292 -5.82 -16.94 1.37
N THR A 293 -5.98 -18.18 1.83
CA THR A 293 -6.46 -18.50 3.18
C THR A 293 -5.53 -19.50 3.82
N ALA A 294 -4.95 -19.16 4.98
CA ALA A 294 -4.10 -20.07 5.74
C ALA A 294 -4.69 -20.33 7.13
N GLY A 295 -4.78 -21.61 7.50
CA GLY A 295 -4.90 -22.06 8.88
C GLY A 295 -3.59 -22.69 9.32
N CYS A 296 -3.11 -22.38 10.52
CA CYS A 296 -1.98 -23.09 11.10
C CYS A 296 -2.46 -24.40 11.74
N ASP A 297 -2.07 -25.54 11.18
CA ASP A 297 -2.25 -26.86 11.79
C ASP A 297 -1.06 -27.21 12.69
N SER A 298 -1.35 -27.57 13.94
CA SER A 298 -0.37 -27.76 15.02
C SER A 298 0.40 -29.09 14.97
N SER A 299 0.70 -29.63 13.79
CA SER A 299 1.31 -30.96 13.64
C SER A 299 2.52 -30.99 12.70
N ASN A 300 3.46 -30.06 12.86
CA ASN A 300 4.89 -30.28 12.58
C ASN A 300 5.72 -29.06 13.01
N ALA A 301 5.91 -28.91 14.31
CA ALA A 301 6.78 -27.87 14.85
C ALA A 301 8.26 -28.23 14.61
N ARG A 302 8.78 -27.97 13.41
CA ARG A 302 10.22 -27.75 13.24
C ARG A 302 10.53 -26.38 13.83
N LYS A 303 11.28 -26.35 14.93
CA LYS A 303 11.84 -25.15 15.56
C LYS A 303 12.60 -24.32 14.51
N SER A 304 11.90 -23.38 13.89
CA SER A 304 12.49 -22.32 13.07
C SER A 304 13.17 -21.34 14.03
N LYS A 305 14.46 -21.56 14.31
CA LYS A 305 15.36 -20.53 14.83
C LYS A 305 15.68 -19.58 13.68
N MET A 306 14.74 -18.71 13.34
CA MET A 306 15.02 -17.58 12.45
C MET A 306 15.09 -16.33 13.32
N ARG A 307 16.33 -15.90 13.62
CA ARG A 307 16.61 -14.56 14.14
C ARG A 307 15.97 -13.59 13.16
N SER A 308 15.03 -12.78 13.66
CA SER A 308 14.40 -11.68 12.92
C SER A 308 15.48 -10.80 12.32
N ARG A 309 15.65 -10.84 11.00
CA ARG A 309 16.53 -9.92 10.25
C ARG A 309 16.01 -8.47 10.22
N ILE A 310 14.97 -8.16 10.98
CA ILE A 310 14.44 -6.80 11.17
C ILE A 310 15.04 -6.12 12.41
N CYS A 311 15.70 -6.86 13.31
CA CYS A 311 16.43 -6.30 14.47
C CYS A 311 17.68 -7.12 14.82
N ALA A 312 18.62 -7.29 13.89
CA ALA A 312 19.94 -7.87 14.17
C ALA A 312 21.05 -7.12 13.43
#